data_AF-A0A1Z1W5I4-F1
#
_entry.id   AF-A0A1Z1W5I4-F1
#
_cell.length_a   1.000
_cell.length_b   1.000
_cell.length_c   1.000
_cell.angle_alpha   90.00
_cell.angle_beta   90.00
_cell.angle_gamma   90.00
#
_symmetry.space_group_name_H-M   'P 1'
#
loop_
_entity.id
_entity.type
_entity.pdbx_description
1 polymer ?
#
loop_
_entity_poly.entity_id
_entity_poly.type
_entity_poly.pdbx_seq_one_letter_code
_entity_poly.pdbx_strand_id
1 'polypeptide(L)'
;MVRTVAPAVLTVVLAAIGLLHFVWAFSPWPLKDAMTFTKTIGGSDDGVMPSASSTVVVGLLLIGGAALTLMVNGSIPAVGPDWLRLAGMYGLTAVLLARGLGGYFMNAGAAAEFRQWNTVLYSPLCVALAALGGIVAVAASRR
;
A
#
# COMPACT_ATOMS: atom_id res chain seq x y z
N MET A 1 -14.44 -18.10 -7.84
CA MET A 1 -13.07 -18.08 -7.28
C MET A 1 -12.47 -16.68 -7.24
N VAL A 2 -12.48 -15.90 -8.33
CA VAL A 2 -12.01 -14.49 -8.32
C VAL A 2 -12.71 -13.62 -7.25
N ARG A 3 -13.99 -13.90 -6.97
CA ARG A 3 -14.80 -13.25 -5.91
C ARG A 3 -14.24 -13.38 -4.48
N THR A 4 -13.32 -14.31 -4.22
CA THR A 4 -12.75 -14.51 -2.88
C THR A 4 -11.23 -14.39 -2.87
N VAL A 5 -10.54 -14.84 -3.93
CA VAL A 5 -9.07 -14.82 -3.98
C VAL A 5 -8.52 -13.39 -4.09
N ALA A 6 -9.05 -12.56 -5.00
CA ALA A 6 -8.58 -11.18 -5.18
C ALA A 6 -8.70 -10.33 -3.90
N PRO A 7 -9.88 -10.26 -3.23
CA PRO A 7 -9.99 -9.51 -1.98
C PRO A 7 -9.16 -10.12 -0.85
N ALA A 8 -9.01 -11.45 -0.78
CA ALA A 8 -8.17 -12.09 0.25
C ALA A 8 -6.69 -11.73 0.08
N VAL A 9 -6.14 -11.89 -1.14
CA VAL A 9 -4.75 -11.54 -1.43
C VAL A 9 -4.50 -10.05 -1.18
N LEU A 10 -5.38 -9.18 -1.67
CA LEU A 10 -5.27 -7.73 -1.46
C LEU A 10 -5.26 -7.39 0.04
N THR A 11 -6.18 -7.97 0.80
CA THR A 11 -6.28 -7.76 2.25
C THR A 11 -5.00 -8.20 2.97
N VAL A 12 -4.52 -9.42 2.70
CA VAL A 12 -3.32 -9.96 3.35
C VAL A 12 -2.09 -9.11 3.06
N VAL A 13 -1.91 -8.72 1.80
CA VAL A 13 -0.74 -7.91 1.41
C VAL A 13 -0.82 -6.50 1.99
N LEU A 14 -1.97 -5.83 1.93
CA LEU A 14 -2.15 -4.52 2.56
C LEU A 14 -1.94 -4.58 4.07
N ALA A 15 -2.46 -5.62 4.73
CA ALA A 15 -2.28 -5.79 6.16
C ALA A 15 -0.81 -6.03 6.53
N ALA A 16 -0.11 -6.90 5.79
CA ALA A 16 1.31 -7.16 6.02
C ALA A 16 2.16 -5.89 5.85
N ILE A 17 1.94 -5.12 4.78
CA ILE A 17 2.67 -3.86 4.53
C ILE A 17 2.28 -2.81 5.58
N GLY A 18 1.01 -2.75 5.99
CA GLY A 18 0.54 -1.83 7.02
C GLY A 18 1.20 -2.11 8.38
N LEU A 19 1.28 -3.38 8.79
CA LEU A 19 2.00 -3.80 10.00
C LEU A 19 3.48 -3.46 9.93
N LEU A 20 4.10 -3.65 8.77
CA LEU A 20 5.50 -3.30 8.55
C LEU A 20 5.74 -1.78 8.72
N HIS A 21 4.81 -0.93 8.30
CA HIS A 21 4.87 0.51 8.55
C HIS A 21 4.79 0.86 10.05
N PHE A 22 3.97 0.14 10.83
CA PHE A 22 3.99 0.32 12.28
C PHE A 22 5.32 -0.05 12.91
N VAL A 23 5.97 -1.13 12.43
CA VAL A 23 7.32 -1.49 12.87
C VAL A 23 8.31 -0.38 12.48
N TRP A 24 8.23 0.13 11.25
CA TRP A 24 9.11 1.19 10.74
C TRP A 24 8.97 2.53 11.44
N ALA A 25 7.84 2.79 12.10
CA ALA A 25 7.68 3.96 12.96
C ALA A 25 8.65 3.95 14.16
N PHE A 26 9.17 2.78 14.55
CA PHE A 26 10.04 2.63 15.73
C PHE A 26 11.36 1.91 15.43
N SER A 27 11.50 1.25 14.29
CA SER A 27 12.65 0.39 13.98
C SER A 27 12.95 0.28 12.49
N PRO A 28 14.21 0.29 12.04
CA PRO A 28 14.58 0.04 10.64
C PRO A 28 14.46 -1.45 10.23
N TRP A 29 13.97 -2.32 11.11
CA TRP A 29 13.82 -3.75 10.85
C TRP A 29 13.04 -4.02 9.54
N PRO A 30 13.45 -4.98 8.69
CA PRO A 30 14.49 -5.99 8.89
C PRO A 30 15.91 -5.57 8.48
N LEU A 31 16.13 -4.29 8.16
CA LEU A 31 17.44 -3.78 7.77
C LEU A 31 18.33 -3.51 8.99
N LYS A 32 19.64 -3.57 8.78
CA LYS A 32 20.65 -3.55 9.86
C LYS A 32 20.74 -2.19 10.56
N ASP A 33 20.52 -1.11 9.83
CA ASP A 33 20.74 0.26 10.30
C ASP A 33 19.85 1.26 9.55
N ALA A 34 19.70 2.45 10.14
CA ALA A 34 18.84 3.51 9.61
C ALA A 34 19.34 4.05 8.25
N MET A 35 20.65 4.09 7.99
CA MET A 35 21.21 4.56 6.72
C MET A 35 20.87 3.61 5.57
N THR A 36 21.01 2.31 5.79
CA THR A 36 20.60 1.29 4.82
C THR A 36 19.09 1.36 4.58
N PHE A 37 18.31 1.61 5.64
CA PHE A 37 16.86 1.79 5.55
C PHE A 37 16.46 3.01 4.71
N THR A 38 17.02 4.18 4.99
CA THR A 38 16.66 5.39 4.23
C THR A 38 17.09 5.27 2.78
N LYS A 39 18.24 4.67 2.49
CA LYS A 39 18.69 4.46 1.10
C LYS A 39 17.82 3.48 0.33
N THR A 40 17.33 2.43 0.99
CA THR A 40 16.60 1.34 0.33
C THR A 40 15.10 1.59 0.27
N ILE A 41 14.52 2.11 1.36
CA ILE A 41 13.08 2.26 1.56
C ILE A 41 12.65 3.73 1.57
N GLY A 42 13.43 4.60 2.19
CA GLY A 42 13.12 6.04 2.27
C GLY A 42 13.41 6.83 0.99
N GLY A 43 14.37 6.37 0.19
CA GLY A 43 14.88 7.09 -0.98
C GLY A 43 15.90 8.19 -0.66
N SER A 44 16.28 8.39 0.61
CA SER A 44 17.23 9.41 1.05
C SER A 44 18.55 8.81 1.55
N ASP A 45 19.66 9.53 1.36
CA ASP A 45 21.00 9.15 1.80
C ASP A 45 21.48 9.90 3.06
N ASP A 46 20.55 10.61 3.72
CA ASP A 46 20.81 11.42 4.91
C ASP A 46 20.76 10.63 6.23
N GLY A 47 20.28 9.38 6.20
CA GLY A 47 20.11 8.54 7.38
C GLY A 47 19.00 9.04 8.33
N VAL A 48 18.21 10.03 7.91
CA VAL A 48 17.11 10.58 8.70
C VAL A 48 15.87 9.72 8.46
N MET A 49 15.43 9.00 9.49
CA MET A 49 14.22 8.19 9.38
C MET A 49 12.99 9.07 9.12
N PRO A 50 12.02 8.59 8.33
CA PRO A 50 10.73 9.26 8.18
C PRO A 50 10.08 9.49 9.55
N SER A 51 9.32 10.59 9.68
CA SER A 51 8.65 10.88 10.94
C SER A 51 7.69 9.74 11.31
N ALA A 52 7.75 9.28 12.56
CA ALA A 52 6.92 8.18 13.04
C ALA A 52 5.42 8.42 12.78
N SER A 53 4.96 9.66 12.90
CA SER A 53 3.57 10.03 12.60
C SER A 53 3.21 9.78 11.14
N SER A 54 4.08 10.13 10.19
CA SER A 54 3.83 9.87 8.77
C SER A 54 3.76 8.37 8.46
N THR A 55 4.69 7.59 9.03
CA THR A 55 4.74 6.13 8.84
C THR A 55 3.52 5.44 9.45
N VAL A 56 3.10 5.86 10.65
CA VAL A 56 1.87 5.38 11.32
C VAL A 56 0.63 5.70 10.50
N VAL A 57 0.52 6.92 9.95
CA VAL A 57 -0.62 7.30 9.09
C VAL A 57 -0.70 6.40 7.87
N VAL A 58 0.43 6.14 7.19
CA VAL A 58 0.45 5.21 6.05
C VAL A 58 0.06 3.79 6.49
N GLY A 59 0.58 3.31 7.61
CA GLY A 59 0.19 2.02 8.19
C GLY A 59 -1.33 1.92 8.45
N LEU A 60 -1.92 2.94 9.05
CA LEU A 60 -3.36 3.04 9.29
C LEU A 60 -4.16 3.06 7.98
N LEU A 61 -3.72 3.80 6.96
CA LEU A 61 -4.37 3.84 5.66
C LEU A 61 -4.35 2.47 4.97
N LEU A 62 -3.25 1.72 5.07
CA LEU A 62 -3.13 0.38 4.51
C LEU A 62 -4.01 -0.63 5.26
N ILE A 63 -4.03 -0.61 6.60
CA ILE A 63 -4.92 -1.45 7.40
C ILE A 63 -6.38 -1.09 7.15
N GLY A 64 -6.70 0.21 7.05
CA GLY A 64 -8.02 0.70 6.68
C GLY A 64 -8.43 0.21 5.29
N GLY A 65 -7.52 0.22 4.32
CA GLY A 65 -7.74 -0.33 2.98
C GLY A 65 -7.99 -1.84 2.98
N ALA A 66 -7.29 -2.60 3.83
CA ALA A 66 -7.52 -4.03 4.03
C ALA A 66 -8.93 -4.29 4.62
N ALA A 67 -9.30 -3.56 5.68
CA ALA A 67 -10.62 -3.64 6.27
C ALA A 67 -11.73 -3.23 5.27
N LEU A 68 -11.52 -2.17 4.51
CA LEU A 68 -12.43 -1.72 3.46
C LEU A 68 -12.63 -2.79 2.38
N THR A 69 -11.56 -3.46 1.96
CA THR A 69 -11.61 -4.56 0.99
C THR A 69 -12.50 -5.70 1.51
N LEU A 70 -12.37 -6.06 2.79
CA LEU A 70 -13.22 -7.08 3.43
C LEU A 70 -14.68 -6.64 3.55
N MET A 71 -14.94 -5.37 3.91
CA MET A 71 -16.29 -4.79 4.00
C MET A 71 -16.99 -4.77 2.65
N VAL A 72 -16.29 -4.39 1.58
CA VAL A 72 -16.82 -4.31 0.22
C VAL A 72 -17.11 -5.71 -0.34
N ASN A 73 -16.30 -6.72 0.01
CA ASN A 73 -16.55 -8.10 -0.39
C ASN A 73 -17.68 -8.79 0.43
N GLY A 74 -18.06 -8.21 1.57
CA GLY A 74 -19.03 -8.79 2.50
C GLY A 74 -18.45 -9.86 3.43
N SER A 75 -17.13 -9.87 3.63
CA SER A 75 -16.45 -10.81 4.53
C SER A 75 -16.54 -10.38 6.00
N ILE A 76 -16.72 -9.08 6.27
CA ILE A 76 -16.97 -8.52 7.61
C ILE A 76 -18.17 -7.55 7.55
N PRO A 77 -18.81 -7.26 8.70
CA PRO A 77 -19.90 -6.27 8.75
C PRO A 77 -19.46 -4.93 8.17
N ALA A 78 -20.27 -4.39 7.28
CA ALA A 78 -20.00 -3.09 6.67
C ALA A 78 -20.34 -1.95 7.63
N VAL A 79 -19.50 -0.92 7.64
CA VAL A 79 -19.76 0.33 8.36
C VAL A 79 -19.93 1.46 7.35
N GLY A 80 -21.02 2.22 7.51
CA GLY A 80 -21.32 3.39 6.69
C GLY A 80 -21.95 3.07 5.31
N PRO A 81 -22.23 4.12 4.51
CA PRO A 81 -22.95 3.98 3.23
C PRO A 81 -22.16 3.22 2.17
N ASP A 82 -22.85 2.48 1.32
CA ASP A 82 -22.28 1.67 0.22
C ASP A 82 -21.48 2.51 -0.77
N TRP A 83 -22.00 3.68 -1.14
CA TRP A 83 -21.33 4.60 -2.06
C TRP A 83 -19.98 5.09 -1.51
N LEU A 84 -19.88 5.29 -0.19
CA LEU A 84 -18.65 5.75 0.45
C LEU A 84 -17.59 4.64 0.44
N ARG A 85 -18.02 3.39 0.65
CA ARG A 85 -17.14 2.22 0.61
C ARG A 85 -16.60 1.98 -0.81
N LEU A 86 -17.47 2.09 -1.81
CA LEU A 86 -17.05 2.00 -3.22
C LEU A 86 -16.11 3.16 -3.60
N ALA A 87 -16.45 4.39 -3.22
CA ALA A 87 -15.58 5.55 -3.46
C ALA A 87 -14.21 5.38 -2.81
N GLY A 88 -14.15 4.87 -1.57
CA GLY A 88 -12.89 4.56 -0.89
C GLY A 88 -12.08 3.49 -1.61
N MET A 89 -12.75 2.47 -2.18
CA MET A 89 -12.08 1.39 -2.90
C MET A 89 -11.52 1.86 -4.26
N TYR A 90 -12.26 2.71 -4.98
CA TYR A 90 -11.75 3.41 -6.16
C TYR A 90 -10.62 4.38 -5.82
N GLY A 91 -10.73 5.10 -4.70
CA GLY A 91 -9.67 5.99 -4.20
C GLY A 91 -8.38 5.23 -3.88
N LEU A 92 -8.46 4.12 -3.14
CA LEU A 92 -7.33 3.26 -2.85
C LEU A 92 -6.68 2.74 -4.14
N THR A 93 -7.50 2.30 -5.10
CA THR A 93 -7.02 1.84 -6.42
C THR A 93 -6.30 2.96 -7.17
N ALA A 94 -6.86 4.16 -7.20
CA ALA A 94 -6.28 5.31 -7.87
C ALA A 94 -4.94 5.72 -7.23
N VAL A 95 -4.86 5.77 -5.90
CA VAL A 95 -3.63 6.12 -5.18
C VAL A 95 -2.54 5.09 -5.42
N LEU A 96 -2.85 3.79 -5.33
CA LEU A 96 -1.87 2.73 -5.59
C LEU A 96 -1.42 2.73 -7.05
N LEU A 97 -2.31 2.99 -8.00
CA LEU A 97 -1.97 3.09 -9.41
C LEU A 97 -1.09 4.31 -9.69
N ALA A 98 -1.46 5.47 -9.14
CA ALA A 98 -0.69 6.70 -9.25
C ALA A 98 0.71 6.53 -8.65
N ARG A 99 0.82 5.88 -7.49
CA ARG A 99 2.12 5.54 -6.88
C ARG A 99 2.89 4.57 -7.78
N GLY A 100 2.27 3.48 -8.21
CA GLY A 100 2.93 2.44 -9.01
C GLY A 100 3.46 2.97 -10.34
N LEU A 101 2.65 3.75 -11.08
CA LEU A 101 3.05 4.34 -12.35
C LEU A 101 3.98 5.54 -12.17
N GLY A 102 3.66 6.45 -11.25
CA GLY A 102 4.49 7.61 -10.94
C GLY A 102 5.88 7.22 -10.46
N GLY A 103 5.99 6.09 -9.75
CA GLY A 103 7.27 5.51 -9.32
C GLY A 103 8.20 5.08 -10.46
N TYR A 104 7.78 5.03 -11.73
CA TYR A 104 8.72 4.84 -12.84
C TYR A 104 9.30 6.16 -13.37
N PHE A 105 8.58 7.27 -13.19
CA PHE A 105 8.95 8.57 -13.77
C PHE A 105 9.50 9.56 -12.75
N MET A 106 9.11 9.44 -11.47
CA MET A 106 9.38 10.43 -10.41
C MET A 106 10.49 9.99 -9.44
N ASN A 107 11.53 9.32 -9.95
CA ASN A 107 12.66 8.85 -9.14
C ASN A 107 13.91 9.75 -9.23
N ALA A 108 13.82 10.90 -9.89
CA ALA A 108 14.94 11.83 -10.02
C ALA A 108 15.35 12.34 -8.62
N GLY A 109 16.59 12.07 -8.22
CA GLY A 109 17.13 12.46 -6.90
C GLY A 109 17.04 11.40 -5.80
N ALA A 110 16.39 10.25 -6.04
CA ALA A 110 16.37 9.16 -5.07
C ALA A 110 17.68 8.34 -5.08
N ALA A 111 18.05 7.79 -3.91
CA ALA A 111 19.18 6.88 -3.76
C ALA A 111 19.14 5.72 -4.77
N ALA A 112 20.32 5.27 -5.24
CA ALA A 112 20.41 4.26 -6.29
C ALA A 112 19.73 2.94 -5.90
N GLU A 113 19.88 2.56 -4.63
CA GLU A 113 19.28 1.37 -4.04
C GLU A 113 17.74 1.47 -4.08
N PHE A 114 17.17 2.59 -3.63
CA PHE A 114 15.73 2.82 -3.73
C PHE A 114 15.25 2.76 -5.17
N ARG A 115 15.97 3.37 -6.13
CA ARG A 115 15.55 3.33 -7.54
C ARG A 115 15.47 1.90 -8.07
N GLN A 116 16.47 1.06 -7.76
CA GLN A 116 16.48 -0.34 -8.17
C GLN A 116 15.29 -1.10 -7.59
N TRP A 117 15.08 -1.01 -6.27
CA TRP A 117 13.96 -1.69 -5.59
C TRP A 117 12.60 -1.13 -6.02
N ASN A 118 12.52 0.17 -6.29
CA ASN A 118 11.31 0.80 -6.73
C ASN A 118 10.88 0.30 -8.12
N THR A 119 11.82 0.17 -9.06
CA THR A 119 11.54 -0.35 -10.40
C THR A 119 11.20 -1.84 -10.39
N VAL A 120 11.90 -2.65 -9.58
CA VAL A 120 11.80 -4.12 -9.61
C VAL A 120 10.68 -4.66 -8.72
N LEU A 121 10.37 -4.00 -7.59
CA LEU A 121 9.46 -4.53 -6.59
C LEU A 121 8.36 -3.54 -6.19
N TYR A 122 8.69 -2.32 -5.75
CA TYR A 122 7.69 -1.45 -5.12
C TYR A 122 6.65 -0.94 -6.13
N SER A 123 7.07 -0.43 -7.29
CA SER A 123 6.15 0.04 -8.33
C SER A 123 5.31 -1.09 -8.93
N PRO A 124 5.88 -2.25 -9.33
CA PRO A 124 5.09 -3.41 -9.76
C PRO A 124 4.07 -3.87 -8.71
N LEU A 125 4.46 -3.90 -7.43
CA LEU A 125 3.58 -4.30 -6.34
C LEU A 125 2.40 -3.33 -6.21
N CYS A 126 2.66 -2.02 -6.24
CA CYS A 126 1.60 -1.01 -6.21
C CYS A 126 0.63 -1.15 -7.41
N VAL A 127 1.14 -1.37 -8.62
CA VAL A 127 0.31 -1.61 -9.82
C VAL A 127 -0.53 -2.90 -9.66
N ALA A 128 0.08 -3.98 -9.17
CA ALA A 128 -0.62 -5.25 -8.95
C ALA A 128 -1.73 -5.10 -7.89
N LEU A 129 -1.47 -4.40 -6.78
CA LEU A 129 -2.48 -4.13 -5.75
C LEU A 129 -3.58 -3.21 -6.28
N ALA A 130 -3.25 -2.23 -7.11
CA ALA A 130 -4.25 -1.40 -7.79
C ALA A 130 -5.14 -2.23 -8.73
N ALA A 131 -4.57 -3.16 -9.49
CA ALA A 131 -5.35 -4.04 -10.35
C ALA A 131 -6.30 -4.93 -9.53
N LEU A 132 -5.82 -5.52 -8.43
CA LEU A 132 -6.66 -6.29 -7.50
C LEU A 132 -7.76 -5.42 -6.88
N GLY A 133 -7.44 -4.20 -6.45
CA GLY A 133 -8.40 -3.24 -5.93
C GLY A 133 -9.47 -2.86 -6.94
N GLY A 134 -9.09 -2.64 -8.19
CA GLY A 134 -10.01 -2.37 -9.30
C GLY A 134 -10.94 -3.55 -9.59
N ILE A 135 -10.42 -4.78 -9.56
CA ILE A 135 -11.25 -6.00 -9.70
C ILE A 135 -12.28 -6.08 -8.57
N VAL A 136 -11.87 -5.81 -7.32
CA VAL A 136 -12.79 -5.81 -6.16
C VAL A 136 -13.84 -4.72 -6.30
N ALA A 137 -13.44 -3.49 -6.65
CA ALA A 137 -14.34 -2.37 -6.84
C ALA A 137 -15.39 -2.65 -7.93
N VAL A 138 -14.95 -3.10 -9.11
CA VAL A 138 -15.85 -3.44 -10.23
C VAL A 138 -16.77 -4.60 -9.87
N ALA A 139 -16.27 -5.63 -9.17
CA ALA A 139 -17.08 -6.76 -8.75
C ALA A 139 -18.15 -6.36 -7.71
N ALA A 140 -17.89 -5.35 -6.89
CA ALA A 140 -18.83 -4.83 -5.92
C ALA A 140 -19.86 -3.88 -6.55
N SER A 141 -19.47 -3.04 -7.51
CA SER A 141 -20.38 -2.15 -8.25
C SER A 141 -21.41 -2.88 -9.11
N ARG A 142 -21.22 -4.18 -9.36
CA ARG A 142 -22.14 -5.04 -10.14
C ARG A 142 -23.08 -5.88 -9.27
N ARG A 143 -23.02 -5.74 -7.94
CA ARG A 143 -23.95 -6.39 -7.01
C ARG A 143 -25.15 -5.50 -6.78
#